data_AF-A0A0T6AGM0-F1
#
_entry.id   AF-A0A0T6AGM0-F1
#
_cell.length_a   1.000
_cell.length_b   1.000
_cell.length_c   1.000
_cell.angle_alpha   90.00
_cell.angle_beta   90.00
_cell.angle_gamma   90.00
#
_symmetry.space_group_name_H-M   'P 1'
#
loop_
_entity.id
_entity.type
_entity.pdbx_description
1 polymer ?
#
loop_
_entity_poly.entity_id
_entity_poly.type
_entity_poly.pdbx_seq_one_letter_code
_entity_poly.pdbx_strand_id
1 'polypeptide(L)'
;MIPVLSPGTEALSRQSPPPEEGGSGNGKRRLGFTIIELAIVLAIVGILAALAVYTYNKVVTKARFTQAKTVLKHLQKTETIHYTDFDRYTDNVALLNLDRVKYNHYDVSITILDNGMNYLGSAKGVGAMEGDLWFITRDGEPTQDNTAKARF
;
A
#
# COMPACT_ATOMS: atom_id res chain seq x y z
N MET A 1 0.36 -115.97 1.12
CA MET A 1 1.80 -116.14 1.36
C MET A 1 2.34 -114.78 1.81
N ILE A 2 2.83 -114.68 3.05
CA ILE A 2 3.48 -113.49 3.68
C ILE A 2 5.01 -113.57 3.40
N PRO A 3 5.92 -112.62 3.74
CA PRO A 3 5.91 -111.15 3.98
C PRO A 3 7.07 -110.42 3.25
N VAL A 4 7.20 -109.08 3.37
CA VAL A 4 8.49 -108.47 3.79
C VAL A 4 8.29 -107.02 4.27
N LEU A 5 8.72 -106.79 5.51
CA LEU A 5 8.95 -105.48 6.16
C LEU A 5 10.44 -105.12 5.98
N SER A 6 10.77 -103.83 5.80
CA SER A 6 11.88 -103.09 6.45
C SER A 6 12.07 -101.70 5.81
N PRO A 7 12.82 -100.75 6.41
CA PRO A 7 12.66 -100.10 7.72
C PRO A 7 12.50 -98.57 7.57
N GLY A 8 12.18 -97.89 8.67
CA GLY A 8 12.13 -96.42 8.70
C GLY A 8 13.47 -95.73 8.49
N THR A 9 13.43 -94.45 8.13
CA THR A 9 14.55 -93.53 8.30
C THR A 9 14.01 -92.18 8.75
N GLU A 10 14.16 -91.99 10.06
CA GLU A 10 14.50 -90.78 10.78
C GLU A 10 14.00 -89.41 10.31
N ALA A 11 13.41 -88.72 11.29
CA ALA A 11 13.11 -87.31 11.29
C ALA A 11 14.33 -86.46 10.91
N LEU A 12 14.16 -85.57 9.93
CA LEU A 12 14.96 -84.36 9.83
C LEU A 12 14.11 -83.19 10.34
N SER A 13 14.33 -82.89 11.62
CA SER A 13 14.03 -81.61 12.24
C SER A 13 14.69 -80.51 11.41
N ARG A 14 13.92 -79.87 10.52
CA ARG A 14 14.30 -78.58 9.94
C ARG A 14 13.76 -77.49 10.83
N GLN A 15 14.65 -77.08 11.73
CA GLN A 15 14.59 -75.90 12.56
C GLN A 15 14.07 -74.70 11.75
N SER A 16 13.00 -74.09 12.25
CA SER A 16 12.48 -72.83 11.74
C SER A 16 13.58 -71.77 11.79
N PRO A 17 13.75 -70.94 10.74
CA PRO A 17 14.66 -69.81 10.82
C PRO A 17 14.26 -68.86 11.97
N PRO A 18 15.24 -68.22 12.65
CA PRO A 18 14.97 -67.36 13.79
C PRO A 18 14.10 -66.15 13.40
N PRO A 19 13.30 -65.61 14.34
CA PRO A 19 12.52 -64.41 14.08
C PRO A 19 13.45 -63.23 13.80
N GLU A 20 13.26 -62.59 12.64
CA GLU A 20 13.96 -61.36 12.29
C GLU A 20 13.55 -60.25 13.28
N GLU A 21 14.50 -59.81 14.11
CA GLU A 21 14.33 -58.63 14.96
C GLU A 21 14.19 -57.40 14.07
N GLY A 22 12.93 -56.99 13.84
CA GLY A 22 12.58 -55.73 13.22
C GLY A 22 13.06 -54.57 14.07
N GLY A 23 14.18 -53.96 13.66
CA GLY A 23 14.74 -52.77 14.29
C GLY A 23 13.70 -51.70 14.51
N SER A 24 13.58 -51.26 15.77
CA SER A 24 12.74 -50.13 16.18
C SER A 24 13.31 -48.83 15.60
N GLY A 25 12.92 -48.54 14.37
CA GLY A 25 13.13 -47.23 13.76
C GLY A 25 12.30 -46.21 14.52
N ASN A 26 12.96 -45.40 15.36
CA ASN A 26 12.35 -44.24 16.00
C ASN A 26 12.03 -43.18 14.93
N GLY A 27 10.90 -43.38 14.25
CA GLY A 27 10.37 -42.48 13.24
C GLY A 27 10.02 -41.16 13.89
N LYS A 28 10.88 -40.15 13.69
CA LYS A 28 10.55 -38.75 14.02
C LYS A 28 9.25 -38.41 13.30
N ARG A 29 8.15 -38.31 14.07
CA ARG A 29 6.84 -37.93 13.54
C ARG A 29 6.98 -36.60 12.81
N ARG A 30 6.79 -36.62 11.49
CA ARG A 30 6.72 -35.39 10.69
C ARG A 30 5.47 -34.64 11.12
N LEU A 31 5.65 -33.51 11.80
CA LEU A 31 4.58 -32.58 12.12
C LEU A 31 4.17 -31.89 10.80
N GLY A 32 3.00 -32.27 10.27
CA GLY A 32 2.40 -31.64 9.10
C GLY A 32 1.46 -30.50 9.53
N PHE A 33 1.36 -29.47 8.69
CA PHE A 33 0.42 -28.38 8.86
C PHE A 33 -1.00 -28.84 8.46
N THR A 34 -2.02 -28.42 9.20
CA THR A 34 -3.40 -28.73 8.86
C THR A 34 -3.95 -27.70 7.85
N ILE A 35 -4.90 -28.14 7.01
CA ILE A 35 -5.58 -27.22 6.06
C ILE A 35 -6.40 -26.16 6.81
N ILE A 36 -6.92 -26.49 8.00
CA ILE A 36 -7.69 -25.55 8.81
C ILE A 36 -6.82 -24.43 9.39
N GLU A 37 -5.57 -24.73 9.78
CA GLU A 37 -4.61 -23.70 10.21
C GLU A 37 -4.33 -22.72 9.06
N LEU A 38 -4.13 -23.23 7.85
CA LEU A 38 -3.95 -22.37 6.68
C LEU A 38 -5.21 -21.55 6.35
N ALA A 39 -6.40 -22.14 6.48
CA ALA A 39 -7.66 -21.45 6.21
C ALA A 39 -7.90 -20.26 7.15
N ILE A 40 -7.61 -20.42 8.45
CA ILE A 40 -7.73 -19.32 9.43
C ILE A 40 -6.69 -18.24 9.17
N VAL A 41 -5.45 -18.61 8.83
CA VAL A 41 -4.39 -17.64 8.49
C VAL A 41 -4.81 -16.78 7.30
N LEU A 42 -5.32 -17.40 6.24
CA LEU A 42 -5.80 -16.67 5.05
C LEU A 42 -7.00 -15.77 5.39
N ALA A 43 -7.90 -16.23 6.26
CA ALA A 43 -9.02 -15.41 6.72
C ALA A 43 -8.55 -14.16 7.47
N ILE A 44 -7.57 -14.28 8.37
CA ILE A 44 -7.00 -13.14 9.11
C ILE A 44 -6.25 -12.19 8.16
N VAL A 45 -5.42 -12.72 7.26
CA VAL A 45 -4.70 -11.90 6.27
C VAL A 45 -5.67 -11.14 5.36
N GLY A 46 -6.78 -11.75 4.95
CA GLY A 46 -7.82 -11.09 4.17
C GLY A 46 -8.45 -9.89 4.89
N ILE A 47 -8.75 -10.03 6.19
CA ILE A 47 -9.28 -8.94 7.02
C ILE A 47 -8.26 -7.82 7.16
N LEU A 48 -6.99 -8.16 7.45
CA LEU A 48 -5.92 -7.17 7.59
C LEU A 48 -5.67 -6.42 6.28
N ALA A 49 -5.70 -7.10 5.14
CA ALA A 49 -5.54 -6.49 3.83
C ALA A 49 -6.66 -5.47 3.54
N ALA A 50 -7.91 -5.79 3.87
CA ALA A 50 -9.03 -4.86 3.69
C ALA A 50 -8.87 -3.58 4.53
N LEU A 51 -8.47 -3.72 5.81
CA LEU A 51 -8.20 -2.58 6.68
C LEU A 51 -7.00 -1.75 6.20
N ALA A 52 -5.95 -2.41 5.71
CA ALA A 52 -4.76 -1.76 5.16
C ALA A 52 -5.11 -0.87 3.96
N VAL A 53 -5.96 -1.34 3.05
CA VAL A 53 -6.38 -0.53 1.88
C VAL A 53 -7.13 0.74 2.31
N TYR A 54 -8.06 0.62 3.25
CA TYR A 54 -8.82 1.78 3.73
C TYR A 54 -7.93 2.83 4.39
N THR A 55 -7.05 2.38 5.29
CA THR A 55 -6.15 3.26 6.04
C THR A 55 -5.10 3.89 5.13
N TYR A 56 -4.53 3.13 4.20
CA TYR A 56 -3.55 3.61 3.23
C TYR A 56 -4.10 4.78 2.40
N ASN A 57 -5.30 4.61 1.83
CA ASN A 57 -5.91 5.65 1.00
C ASN A 57 -6.11 6.97 1.77
N LYS A 58 -6.53 6.90 3.04
CA LYS A 58 -6.67 8.10 3.88
C LYS A 58 -5.33 8.81 4.13
N VAL A 59 -4.28 8.05 4.39
CA VAL A 59 -2.94 8.60 4.67
C VAL A 59 -2.37 9.29 3.41
N VAL A 60 -2.48 8.64 2.25
CA VAL A 60 -2.02 9.21 0.97
C VAL A 60 -2.80 10.47 0.62
N THR A 61 -4.12 10.46 0.78
CA THR A 61 -4.95 11.65 0.53
C THR A 61 -4.56 12.80 1.47
N LYS A 62 -4.32 12.53 2.76
CA LYS A 62 -3.85 13.55 3.70
C LYS A 62 -2.47 14.11 3.31
N ALA A 63 -1.54 13.26 2.88
CA ALA A 63 -0.22 13.68 2.43
C ALA A 63 -0.31 14.61 1.20
N ARG A 64 -1.18 14.27 0.25
CA ARG A 64 -1.46 15.09 -0.92
C ARG A 64 -2.19 16.39 -0.56
N PHE A 65 -3.10 16.44 0.43
CA PHE A 65 -3.64 17.72 0.92
C PHE A 65 -2.55 18.62 1.53
N THR A 66 -1.60 18.03 2.25
CA THR A 66 -0.43 18.78 2.72
C THR A 66 0.36 19.34 1.55
N GLN A 67 0.53 18.58 0.46
CA GLN A 67 1.19 19.08 -0.75
C GLN A 67 0.48 20.29 -1.36
N ALA A 68 -0.86 20.34 -1.36
CA ALA A 68 -1.64 21.51 -1.79
C ALA A 68 -1.26 22.77 -0.98
N LYS A 69 -1.22 22.62 0.35
CA LYS A 69 -0.83 23.71 1.24
C LYS A 69 0.61 24.14 0.99
N THR A 70 1.52 23.18 0.81
CA THR A 70 2.93 23.46 0.54
C THR A 70 3.11 24.21 -0.78
N VAL A 71 2.41 23.84 -1.86
CA VAL A 71 2.52 24.56 -3.14
C VAL A 71 1.95 25.97 -3.03
N LEU A 72 0.83 26.16 -2.35
CA LEU A 72 0.23 27.49 -2.16
C LEU A 72 1.07 28.39 -1.27
N LYS A 73 1.71 27.85 -0.23
CA LYS A 73 2.67 28.62 0.58
C LYS A 73 3.96 28.94 -0.19
N HIS A 74 4.40 28.04 -1.07
CA HIS A 74 5.52 28.31 -1.96
C HIS A 74 5.17 29.44 -2.94
N LEU A 75 3.97 29.39 -3.56
CA LEU A 75 3.43 30.47 -4.37
C LEU A 75 3.46 31.80 -3.63
N GLN A 76 2.89 31.88 -2.42
CA GLN A 76 2.85 33.11 -1.64
C GLN A 76 4.23 33.69 -1.36
N LYS A 77 5.20 32.82 -1.02
CA LYS A 77 6.57 33.24 -0.79
C LYS A 77 7.21 33.80 -2.06
N THR A 78 7.09 33.09 -3.18
CA THR A 78 7.73 33.50 -4.43
C THR A 78 7.09 34.76 -5.02
N GLU A 79 5.77 34.91 -4.86
CA GLU A 79 5.04 36.14 -5.20
C GLU A 79 5.49 37.34 -4.37
N THR A 80 5.74 37.15 -3.07
CA THR A 80 6.27 38.21 -2.21
C THR A 80 7.66 38.65 -2.65
N ILE A 81 8.51 37.70 -3.06
CA ILE A 81 9.83 37.98 -3.61
C ILE A 81 9.70 38.77 -4.93
N HIS A 82 8.85 38.28 -5.85
CA HIS A 82 8.63 38.95 -7.14
C HIS A 82 8.09 40.37 -6.97
N TYR A 83 7.13 40.57 -6.06
CA TYR A 83 6.58 41.88 -5.75
C TYR A 83 7.66 42.84 -5.21
N THR A 84 8.62 42.33 -4.43
CA THR A 84 9.73 43.17 -3.91
C THR A 84 10.64 43.69 -5.04
N ASP A 85 10.75 42.95 -6.13
CA ASP A 85 11.63 43.31 -7.25
C ASP A 85 10.93 44.16 -8.33
N PHE A 86 9.61 43.98 -8.52
CA PHE A 86 8.86 44.55 -9.66
C PHE A 86 7.63 45.39 -9.27
N ASP A 87 7.37 45.56 -7.96
CA ASP A 87 6.20 46.26 -7.39
C ASP A 87 4.85 45.74 -7.91
N ARG A 88 4.80 44.48 -8.34
CA ARG A 88 3.59 43.82 -8.85
C ARG A 88 3.67 42.31 -8.70
N TYR A 89 2.51 41.67 -8.57
CA TYR A 89 2.37 40.21 -8.64
C TYR A 89 2.26 39.72 -10.09
N THR A 90 2.49 38.42 -10.32
CA THR A 90 2.48 37.83 -11.67
C THR A 90 1.65 36.55 -11.75
N ASP A 91 0.89 36.37 -12.84
CA ASP A 91 0.20 35.12 -13.12
C ASP A 91 1.10 34.05 -13.76
N ASN A 92 2.36 34.38 -14.00
CA ASN A 92 3.29 33.50 -14.67
C ASN A 92 3.85 32.43 -13.71
N VAL A 93 3.17 31.29 -13.67
CA VAL A 93 3.53 30.13 -12.84
C VAL A 93 4.94 29.58 -13.12
N ALA A 94 5.48 29.78 -14.33
CA ALA A 94 6.84 29.33 -14.68
C ALA A 94 7.92 30.24 -14.07
N LEU A 95 7.70 31.56 -14.05
CA LEU A 95 8.58 32.49 -13.34
C LEU A 95 8.63 32.19 -11.83
N LEU A 96 7.52 31.69 -11.28
CA LEU A 96 7.39 31.37 -9.87
C LEU A 96 7.84 29.95 -9.51
N ASN A 97 8.31 29.16 -10.50
CA ASN A 97 8.80 27.79 -10.32
C ASN A 97 7.74 26.87 -9.66
N LEU A 98 6.49 26.99 -10.14
CA LEU A 98 5.33 26.22 -9.67
C LEU A 98 4.95 25.12 -10.67
N ASP A 99 5.92 24.61 -11.42
CA ASP A 99 5.71 23.64 -12.48
C ASP A 99 5.04 22.35 -11.97
N ARG A 100 4.14 21.80 -12.79
CA ARG A 100 3.43 20.55 -12.50
C ARG A 100 4.37 19.36 -12.27
N VAL A 101 5.59 19.41 -12.81
CA VAL A 101 6.63 18.38 -12.57
C VAL A 101 6.94 18.23 -11.08
N LYS A 102 6.91 19.33 -10.33
CA LYS A 102 7.16 19.35 -8.88
C LYS A 102 5.91 19.02 -8.07
N TYR A 103 4.72 19.33 -8.60
CA TYR A 103 3.43 19.17 -7.92
C TYR A 103 2.42 18.39 -8.79
N ASN A 104 2.70 17.12 -9.08
CA ASN A 104 1.90 16.30 -10.02
C ASN A 104 0.43 16.04 -9.63
N HIS A 105 0.01 16.44 -8.43
CA HIS A 105 -1.36 16.23 -7.93
C HIS A 105 -2.21 17.49 -7.95
N TYR A 106 -1.63 18.67 -8.21
CA TYR A 106 -2.35 19.93 -8.27
C TYR A 106 -1.91 20.74 -9.47
N ASP A 107 -2.90 21.26 -10.19
CA ASP A 107 -2.70 22.29 -11.20
C ASP A 107 -2.85 23.65 -10.53
N VAL A 108 -1.81 24.49 -10.66
CA VAL A 108 -1.74 25.78 -9.97
C VAL A 108 -2.06 26.89 -10.95
N SER A 109 -2.96 27.78 -10.57
CA SER A 109 -3.29 28.98 -11.34
C SER A 109 -3.31 30.19 -10.43
N ILE A 110 -3.06 31.35 -11.02
CA ILE A 110 -2.99 32.63 -10.30
C ILE A 110 -3.88 33.59 -11.06
N THR A 111 -4.78 34.25 -10.33
CA THR A 111 -5.59 35.34 -10.88
C THR A 111 -5.09 36.64 -10.29
N ILE A 112 -4.61 37.54 -11.13
CA ILE A 112 -4.19 38.87 -10.71
C ILE A 112 -5.41 39.75 -10.44
N LEU A 113 -5.37 40.46 -9.31
CA LEU A 113 -6.41 41.35 -8.82
C LEU A 113 -5.80 42.74 -8.60
N ASP A 114 -6.66 43.75 -8.42
CA ASP A 114 -6.27 45.10 -8.04
C ASP A 114 -5.12 45.68 -8.91
N ASN A 115 -5.16 45.42 -10.22
CA ASN A 115 -4.15 45.87 -11.19
C ASN A 115 -2.71 45.42 -10.88
N GLY A 116 -2.52 44.21 -10.33
CA GLY A 116 -1.20 43.67 -9.98
C GLY A 116 -0.81 43.88 -8.52
N MET A 117 -1.66 44.53 -7.72
CA MET A 117 -1.41 44.79 -6.29
C MET A 117 -1.90 43.67 -5.38
N ASN A 118 -2.62 42.69 -5.95
CA ASN A 118 -3.15 41.55 -5.22
C ASN A 118 -3.29 40.35 -6.16
N TYR A 119 -3.49 39.16 -5.59
CA TYR A 119 -3.71 37.95 -6.36
C TYR A 119 -4.54 36.93 -5.58
N LEU A 120 -5.19 36.05 -6.32
CA LEU A 120 -5.82 34.84 -5.81
C LEU A 120 -5.11 33.62 -6.43
N GLY A 121 -4.38 32.88 -5.61
CA GLY A 121 -3.79 31.62 -6.01
C GLY A 121 -4.79 30.48 -5.84
N SER A 122 -4.83 29.57 -6.81
CA SER A 122 -5.65 28.36 -6.76
C SER A 122 -4.81 27.12 -7.04
N ALA A 123 -5.08 26.05 -6.30
CA ALA A 123 -4.53 24.72 -6.56
C ALA A 123 -5.68 23.74 -6.76
N LYS A 124 -5.87 23.27 -8.00
CA LYS A 124 -6.92 22.34 -8.40
C LYS A 124 -6.37 20.91 -8.47
N GLY A 125 -6.95 20.02 -7.70
CA GLY A 125 -6.56 18.63 -7.68
C GLY A 125 -6.82 17.91 -9.01
N VAL A 126 -5.89 17.05 -9.41
CA VAL A 126 -5.96 16.24 -10.63
C VAL A 126 -5.85 14.75 -10.33
N GLY A 127 -6.45 13.91 -11.18
CA GLY A 127 -6.45 12.46 -11.03
C GLY A 127 -7.10 12.03 -9.71
N ALA A 128 -6.36 11.37 -8.83
CA ALA A 128 -6.89 10.92 -7.53
C ALA A 128 -7.26 12.07 -6.56
N MET A 129 -6.95 13.32 -6.90
CA MET A 129 -7.39 14.53 -6.18
C MET A 129 -8.44 15.35 -6.92
N GLU A 130 -9.04 14.80 -7.98
CA GLU A 130 -10.10 15.48 -8.71
C GLU A 130 -11.24 15.93 -7.77
N GLY A 131 -11.70 17.16 -7.97
CA GLY A 131 -12.70 17.82 -7.13
C GLY A 131 -12.17 18.50 -5.88
N ASP A 132 -10.88 18.36 -5.56
CA ASP A 132 -10.22 19.13 -4.51
C ASP A 132 -9.83 20.52 -5.02
N LEU A 133 -10.20 21.58 -4.30
CA LEU A 133 -9.90 22.96 -4.67
C LEU A 133 -9.40 23.72 -3.45
N TRP A 134 -8.22 24.32 -3.61
CA TRP A 134 -7.61 25.17 -2.60
C TRP A 134 -7.37 26.56 -3.14
N PHE A 135 -7.49 27.54 -2.24
CA PHE A 135 -7.29 28.95 -2.52
C PHE A 135 -6.35 29.58 -1.50
N ILE A 136 -5.55 30.55 -1.94
CA ILE A 136 -4.73 31.37 -1.05
C ILE A 136 -4.71 32.81 -1.55
N THR A 137 -4.69 33.76 -0.61
CA THR A 137 -4.48 35.19 -0.88
C THR A 137 -3.09 35.60 -0.38
N ARG A 138 -2.65 36.80 -0.73
CA ARG A 138 -1.34 37.36 -0.32
C ARG A 138 -1.02 37.25 1.17
N ASP A 139 -2.01 37.41 2.04
CA ASP A 139 -1.84 37.45 3.51
C ASP A 139 -2.62 36.31 4.21
N GLY A 140 -3.23 35.42 3.44
CA GLY A 140 -4.12 34.38 3.93
C GLY A 140 -3.46 33.02 4.18
N GLU A 141 -4.21 32.13 4.82
CA GLU A 141 -3.89 30.71 4.88
C GLU A 141 -4.56 29.94 3.73
N PRO A 142 -3.91 28.87 3.21
CA PRO A 142 -4.52 27.98 2.24
C PRO A 142 -5.86 27.46 2.75
N THR A 143 -6.93 27.81 2.06
CA THR A 143 -8.30 27.45 2.40
C THR A 143 -8.82 26.47 1.36
N GLN A 144 -9.40 25.37 1.83
CA GLN A 144 -10.03 24.38 0.96
C GLN A 144 -11.48 24.78 0.72
N ASP A 145 -11.88 24.92 -0.53
CA ASP A 145 -13.27 25.13 -0.91
C ASP A 145 -13.75 23.94 -1.71
N ASN A 146 -14.22 22.93 -0.98
CA ASN A 146 -14.78 21.72 -1.56
C ASN A 146 -16.29 21.82 -1.82
N THR A 147 -16.84 23.02 -2.05
CA THR A 147 -18.28 23.21 -2.25
C THR A 147 -18.84 22.40 -3.44
N ALA A 148 -17.99 21.95 -4.37
CA ALA A 148 -18.36 21.01 -5.43
C ALA A 148 -18.65 19.57 -4.97
N LYS A 149 -18.05 19.10 -3.86
CA LYS A 149 -18.20 17.73 -3.35
C LYS A 149 -19.45 17.53 -2.48
N ALA A 150 -20.10 18.62 -2.07
CA ALA A 150 -21.30 18.59 -1.22
C ALA A 150 -22.63 18.52 -2.01
N ARG A 151 -22.56 18.40 -3.35
CA ARG A 151 -23.74 18.44 -4.24
C ARG A 151 -24.09 17.08 -4.87
N PHE A 152 -23.42 16.00 -4.49
CA PHE A 152 -23.75 14.63 -4.91
C PHE A 152 -23.65 13.67 -3.73
#